data_AF-A0A662X9D5-F1
#
_entry.id   AF-A0A662X9D5-F1
#
_cell.length_a   1.000
_cell.length_b   1.000
_cell.length_c   1.000
_cell.angle_alpha   90.00
_cell.angle_beta   90.00
_cell.angle_gamma   90.00
#
_symmetry.space_group_name_H-M   'P 1'
#
loop_
_entity.id
_entity.type
_entity.pdbx_description
1 polymer ?
#
loop_
_entity_poly.entity_id
_entity_poly.type
_entity_poly.pdbx_seq_one_letter_code
_entity_poly.pdbx_strand_id
1 'polypeptide(L)'
;MLADFFFLLLLFLALLGVEGVDYPGGWLPGTQQCVDICTHSSAEPVCPTRDPACLRKKQQPGDYDFLLLEQLFLPQFCRDLLAGVDPTISHRNVNKYPRGITCEPSLAVSKLSIHGLWPNYNAGFSACCNVSNAIRNQPLDALGFAAKMPDLLAELGQVWVDPTQQSSFNTLCELYNHEFQKHGLCYTADGGINFDQSARDYFLWIHTIAEVTSLPGTIVGVAEFGSRYRRKGMAGSMGFSTNRSSTSGLVCSAANVSSPTAADLGLCQFAKDRSSQRDFASCLVQKVQGECRGVASACYFFDWMLALWVLDELDELVSNSKR
;
A
#
# COMPACT_ATOMS: atom_id res chain seq x y z
N MET A 1 -6.52 10.07 53.37
CA MET A 1 -5.83 11.17 52.66
C MET A 1 -4.59 10.70 51.89
N LEU A 2 -3.58 10.06 52.51
CA LEU A 2 -2.41 9.55 51.75
C LEU A 2 -2.71 8.25 50.94
N ALA A 3 -3.59 7.39 51.45
CA ALA A 3 -3.98 6.14 50.76
C ALA A 3 -4.85 6.39 49.52
N ASP A 4 -5.69 7.42 49.55
CA ASP A 4 -6.60 7.76 48.46
C ASP A 4 -5.86 8.34 47.24
N PHE A 5 -4.73 9.02 47.49
CA PHE A 5 -3.87 9.58 46.44
C PHE A 5 -3.09 8.49 45.68
N PHE A 6 -2.65 7.44 46.39
CA PHE A 6 -1.97 6.29 45.79
C PHE A 6 -2.91 5.46 44.89
N PHE A 7 -4.17 5.31 45.32
CA PHE A 7 -5.17 4.57 44.55
C PHE A 7 -5.58 5.31 43.28
N LEU A 8 -5.72 6.65 43.34
CA LEU A 8 -5.97 7.50 42.17
C LEU A 8 -4.77 7.53 41.19
N LEU A 9 -3.53 7.53 41.70
CA LEU A 9 -2.31 7.48 40.87
C LEU A 9 -2.19 6.14 40.13
N LEU A 10 -2.50 5.02 40.80
CA LEU A 10 -2.51 3.68 40.19
C LEU A 10 -3.64 3.53 39.16
N LEU A 11 -4.81 4.12 39.39
CA LEU A 11 -5.91 4.15 38.41
C LEU A 11 -5.54 4.99 37.17
N PHE A 12 -4.85 6.13 37.35
CA PHE A 12 -4.36 6.96 36.24
C PHE A 12 -3.26 6.28 35.41
N LEU A 13 -2.37 5.51 36.05
CA LEU A 13 -1.33 4.75 35.36
C LEU A 13 -1.92 3.58 34.54
N ALA A 14 -3.03 2.98 34.99
CA ALA A 14 -3.71 1.89 34.28
C ALA A 14 -4.51 2.35 33.05
N LEU A 15 -4.85 3.65 32.94
CA LEU A 15 -5.65 4.22 31.83
C LEU A 15 -4.83 4.80 30.67
N LEU A 16 -3.49 4.75 30.71
CA LEU A 16 -2.60 5.35 29.70
C LEU A 16 -2.06 4.37 28.63
N GLY A 17 -2.45 3.11 28.71
CA GLY A 17 -2.14 2.11 27.69
C GLY A 17 -3.17 2.12 26.56
N VAL A 18 -3.13 3.12 25.68
CA VAL A 18 -3.61 2.86 24.31
C VAL A 18 -2.59 1.90 23.72
N GLU A 19 -2.93 0.62 23.65
CA GLU A 19 -2.11 -0.35 22.93
C GLU A 19 -2.01 0.10 21.47
N GLY A 20 -0.79 0.06 20.93
CA GLY A 20 -0.58 0.37 19.52
C GLY A 20 -1.25 -0.67 18.64
N VAL A 21 -1.49 -0.32 17.40
CA VAL A 21 -1.91 -1.31 16.41
C VAL A 21 -0.67 -2.01 15.90
N ASP A 22 -0.61 -3.32 16.11
CA ASP A 22 0.40 -4.18 15.51
C ASP A 22 -0.19 -4.83 14.26
N TYR A 23 0.21 -4.32 13.09
CA TYR A 23 -0.16 -4.97 11.84
C TYR A 23 0.65 -6.27 11.64
N PRO A 24 0.12 -7.21 10.84
CA PRO A 24 0.85 -8.41 10.48
C PRO A 24 1.97 -8.03 9.51
N GLY A 25 3.17 -7.80 10.02
CA GLY A 25 4.41 -7.59 9.25
C GLY A 25 5.63 -7.44 10.17
N GLY A 26 6.79 -7.09 9.63
CA GLY A 26 8.01 -6.91 10.40
C GLY A 26 8.76 -8.20 10.77
N TRP A 27 9.76 -8.04 11.63
CA TRP A 27 10.66 -9.11 12.07
C TRP A 27 10.07 -9.88 13.27
N LEU A 28 10.29 -11.20 13.31
CA LEU A 28 9.96 -12.01 14.49
C LEU A 28 10.98 -11.76 15.62
N PRO A 29 10.55 -11.42 16.86
CA PRO A 29 11.45 -11.07 17.95
C PRO A 29 12.50 -12.13 18.26
N GLY A 30 13.76 -11.71 18.39
CA GLY A 30 14.87 -12.62 18.72
C GLY A 30 15.23 -13.62 17.62
N THR A 31 14.69 -13.44 16.42
CA THR A 31 14.99 -14.24 15.24
C THR A 31 15.46 -13.36 14.08
N GLN A 32 15.87 -13.99 12.97
CA GLN A 32 16.15 -13.32 11.70
C GLN A 32 15.11 -13.69 10.63
N GLN A 33 13.87 -13.94 11.07
CA GLN A 33 12.78 -14.38 10.20
C GLN A 33 11.72 -13.29 10.06
N CYS A 34 11.19 -13.15 8.85
CA CYS A 34 10.01 -12.34 8.63
C CYS A 34 8.76 -13.02 9.21
N VAL A 35 7.74 -12.22 9.45
CA VAL A 35 6.43 -12.69 9.87
C VAL A 35 5.68 -13.34 8.72
N ASP A 36 4.96 -14.42 9.01
CA ASP A 36 3.92 -14.94 8.11
C ASP A 36 2.66 -14.09 8.28
N ILE A 37 2.35 -13.28 7.28
CA ILE A 37 1.24 -12.34 7.34
C ILE A 37 -0.08 -12.99 6.88
N CYS A 38 0.01 -14.23 6.35
CA CYS A 38 -1.07 -14.93 5.68
C CYS A 38 -1.52 -16.21 6.42
N THR A 39 -0.94 -16.55 7.58
CA THR A 39 -1.27 -17.77 8.37
C THR A 39 -2.76 -17.98 8.65
N HIS A 40 -3.55 -16.89 8.70
CA HIS A 40 -4.99 -16.92 8.94
C HIS A 40 -5.81 -16.22 7.86
N SER A 41 -5.21 -16.06 6.67
CA SER A 41 -5.89 -15.46 5.54
C SER A 41 -6.94 -16.40 4.94
N SER A 42 -7.99 -15.81 4.36
CA SER A 42 -9.02 -16.54 3.62
C SER A 42 -8.44 -17.13 2.35
N ALA A 43 -8.81 -18.37 2.02
CA ALA A 43 -8.53 -18.96 0.71
C ALA A 43 -9.46 -18.42 -0.40
N GLU A 44 -10.55 -17.76 -0.02
CA GLU A 44 -11.50 -17.11 -0.93
C GLU A 44 -11.20 -15.61 -1.07
N PRO A 45 -11.46 -15.02 -2.25
CA PRO A 45 -11.24 -13.61 -2.49
C PRO A 45 -12.17 -12.71 -1.67
N VAL A 46 -11.76 -11.46 -1.48
CA VAL A 46 -12.58 -10.46 -0.80
C VAL A 46 -13.53 -9.83 -1.82
N CYS A 47 -14.83 -10.07 -1.67
CA CYS A 47 -15.88 -9.57 -2.56
C CYS A 47 -16.96 -8.77 -1.79
N PRO A 48 -16.72 -7.49 -1.44
CA PRO A 48 -17.58 -6.73 -0.53
C PRO A 48 -19.02 -6.57 -1.02
N THR A 49 -19.21 -6.47 -2.34
CA THR A 49 -20.53 -6.27 -2.96
C THR A 49 -21.26 -7.58 -3.29
N ARG A 50 -20.63 -8.74 -3.02
CA ARG A 50 -21.12 -10.07 -3.43
C ARG A 50 -21.40 -10.19 -4.93
N ASP A 51 -20.67 -9.44 -5.75
CA ASP A 51 -20.77 -9.52 -7.20
C ASP A 51 -20.47 -10.94 -7.69
N PRO A 52 -21.34 -11.58 -8.50
CA PRO A 52 -21.13 -12.94 -8.95
C PRO A 52 -19.84 -13.17 -9.75
N ALA A 53 -19.33 -12.16 -10.46
CA ALA A 53 -18.05 -12.28 -11.16
C ALA A 53 -16.88 -12.32 -10.18
N CYS A 54 -16.90 -11.49 -9.13
CA CYS A 54 -15.92 -11.56 -8.06
C CYS A 54 -15.99 -12.91 -7.32
N LEU A 55 -17.19 -13.36 -6.94
CA LEU A 55 -17.38 -14.63 -6.21
C LEU A 55 -16.93 -15.87 -7.00
N ARG A 56 -16.78 -15.77 -8.33
CA ARG A 56 -16.24 -16.85 -9.19
C ARG A 56 -14.73 -16.84 -9.30
N LYS A 57 -14.06 -15.78 -8.84
CA LYS A 57 -12.60 -15.69 -8.81
C LYS A 57 -12.04 -16.72 -7.83
N LYS A 58 -10.87 -17.24 -8.14
CA LYS A 58 -10.22 -18.36 -7.45
C LYS A 58 -9.13 -17.92 -6.50
N GLN A 59 -8.78 -16.63 -6.47
CA GLN A 59 -7.65 -16.10 -5.70
C GLN A 59 -6.37 -16.91 -6.00
N GLN A 60 -6.09 -17.07 -7.30
CA GLN A 60 -4.90 -17.76 -7.81
C GLN A 60 -4.00 -16.74 -8.53
N PRO A 61 -2.71 -17.03 -8.68
CA PRO A 61 -1.82 -16.19 -9.48
C PRO A 61 -2.38 -15.97 -10.88
N GLY A 62 -2.32 -14.73 -11.38
CA GLY A 62 -2.85 -14.38 -12.70
C GLY A 62 -4.38 -14.23 -12.76
N ASP A 63 -5.14 -14.67 -11.75
CA ASP A 63 -6.58 -14.51 -11.72
C ASP A 63 -6.97 -13.16 -11.12
N TYR A 64 -6.79 -12.08 -11.89
CA TYR A 64 -7.22 -10.71 -11.59
C TYR A 64 -7.77 -10.01 -12.83
N ASP A 65 -8.42 -8.86 -12.64
CA ASP A 65 -9.01 -8.08 -13.73
C ASP A 65 -8.10 -6.92 -14.15
N PHE A 66 -7.38 -6.32 -13.19
CA PHE A 66 -6.43 -5.23 -13.44
C PHE A 66 -5.36 -5.18 -12.35
N LEU A 67 -4.29 -4.43 -12.61
CA LEU A 67 -3.26 -4.11 -11.63
C LEU A 67 -3.43 -2.68 -11.13
N LEU A 68 -3.28 -2.52 -9.82
CA LEU A 68 -3.23 -1.23 -9.17
C LEU A 68 -1.80 -0.96 -8.71
N LEU A 69 -1.13 0.00 -9.35
CA LEU A 69 0.09 0.56 -8.78
C LEU A 69 -0.30 1.64 -7.78
N GLU A 70 0.07 1.43 -6.52
CA GLU A 70 -0.11 2.42 -5.48
C GLU A 70 1.23 3.07 -5.14
N GLN A 71 1.19 4.39 -5.00
CA GLN A 71 2.33 5.20 -4.60
C GLN A 71 1.98 6.09 -3.42
N LEU A 72 2.89 6.16 -2.44
CA LEU A 72 2.78 6.99 -1.26
C LEU A 72 3.58 8.27 -1.44
N PHE A 73 2.97 9.40 -1.13
CA PHE A 73 3.74 10.62 -0.91
C PHE A 73 4.40 10.55 0.48
N LEU A 74 5.73 10.49 0.54
CA LEU A 74 6.43 10.20 1.79
C LEU A 74 6.14 11.21 2.92
N PRO A 75 6.05 12.54 2.67
CA PRO A 75 5.70 13.48 3.74
C PRO A 75 4.29 13.23 4.32
N GLN A 76 3.35 12.79 3.48
CA GLN A 76 2.01 12.40 3.89
C GLN A 76 2.05 11.17 4.80
N PHE A 77 2.71 10.11 4.31
CA PHE A 77 2.90 8.87 5.05
C PHE A 77 3.53 9.12 6.43
N CYS A 78 4.62 9.89 6.47
CA CYS A 78 5.32 10.20 7.71
C CYS A 78 4.48 10.99 8.71
N ARG A 79 3.65 11.92 8.25
CA ARG A 79 2.74 12.64 9.16
C ARG A 79 1.68 11.72 9.73
N ASP A 80 1.10 10.84 8.93
CA ASP A 80 0.05 9.92 9.38
C ASP A 80 0.60 8.94 10.44
N LEU A 81 1.84 8.49 10.30
CA LEU A 81 2.52 7.68 11.32
C LEU A 81 2.63 8.40 12.66
N LEU A 82 2.93 9.71 12.67
CA LEU A 82 2.95 10.50 13.91
C LEU A 82 1.57 10.53 14.60
N ALA A 83 0.49 10.43 13.82
CA ALA A 83 -0.88 10.33 14.30
C ALA A 83 -1.30 8.90 14.70
N GLY A 84 -0.39 7.93 14.63
CA GLY A 84 -0.65 6.51 14.92
C GLY A 84 -1.45 5.83 13.81
N VAL A 85 -1.30 6.26 12.57
CA VAL A 85 -1.94 5.68 11.39
C VAL A 85 -0.85 5.22 10.44
N ASP A 86 -0.87 3.94 10.06
CA ASP A 86 -0.02 3.39 9.04
C ASP A 86 -0.85 3.10 7.77
N PRO A 87 -0.73 3.94 6.72
CA PRO A 87 -1.40 3.72 5.44
C PRO A 87 -1.00 2.42 4.75
N THR A 88 0.18 1.84 5.06
CA THR A 88 0.61 0.58 4.44
C THR A 88 0.00 -0.64 5.11
N ILE A 89 -0.43 -0.51 6.38
CA ILE A 89 -0.97 -1.62 7.17
C ILE A 89 0.07 -2.77 7.23
N SER A 90 1.36 -2.43 7.28
CA SER A 90 2.46 -3.40 7.21
C SER A 90 3.36 -3.37 8.44
N HIS A 91 3.50 -2.23 9.11
CA HIS A 91 4.52 -2.05 10.14
C HIS A 91 4.05 -2.48 11.54
N ARG A 92 5.03 -2.73 12.41
CA ARG A 92 4.80 -3.02 13.83
C ARG A 92 5.15 -1.91 14.78
N ASN A 93 4.32 -1.92 15.83
CA ASN A 93 3.94 -0.90 16.78
C ASN A 93 3.60 0.48 16.19
N VAL A 94 2.43 0.54 15.55
CA VAL A 94 1.84 1.80 15.09
C VAL A 94 1.11 2.46 16.25
N ASN A 95 1.75 3.50 16.79
CA ASN A 95 1.31 4.25 17.96
C ASN A 95 1.44 5.74 17.70
N LYS A 96 0.65 6.56 18.41
CA LYS A 96 0.83 8.02 18.33
C LYS A 96 2.23 8.41 18.84
N TYR A 97 2.84 9.40 18.17
CA TYR A 97 4.09 10.01 18.63
C TYR A 97 3.95 10.46 20.11
N PRO A 98 4.98 10.27 20.95
CA PRO A 98 6.33 9.76 20.65
C PRO A 98 6.51 8.24 20.80
N ARG A 99 5.42 7.47 20.96
CA ARG A 99 5.52 6.05 21.34
C ARG A 99 5.54 5.07 20.16
N GLY A 100 5.12 5.49 18.97
CA GLY A 100 5.10 4.65 17.78
C GLY A 100 6.30 4.85 16.88
N ILE A 101 6.30 4.12 15.77
CA ILE A 101 7.29 4.27 14.70
C ILE A 101 7.26 5.68 14.11
N THR A 102 8.43 6.18 13.73
CA THR A 102 8.60 7.49 13.11
C THR A 102 9.49 7.36 11.89
N CYS A 103 9.26 8.19 10.88
CA CYS A 103 10.17 8.27 9.76
C CYS A 103 11.54 8.84 10.17
N GLU A 104 12.58 8.33 9.53
CA GLU A 104 13.90 8.93 9.48
C GLU A 104 13.82 10.23 8.66
N PRO A 105 14.12 11.41 9.25
CA PRO A 105 13.97 12.70 8.57
C PRO A 105 14.74 12.80 7.25
N SER A 106 15.90 12.16 7.15
CA SER A 106 16.70 12.15 5.91
C SER A 106 16.06 11.35 4.77
N LEU A 107 15.14 10.43 5.08
CA LEU A 107 14.41 9.61 4.11
C LEU A 107 12.99 10.14 3.82
N ALA A 108 12.44 10.99 4.69
CA ALA A 108 11.13 11.65 4.55
C ALA A 108 11.12 12.80 3.51
N VAL A 109 11.76 12.58 2.36
CA VAL A 109 11.89 13.58 1.28
C VAL A 109 10.59 13.73 0.49
N SER A 110 10.38 14.90 -0.13
CA SER A 110 9.16 15.20 -0.92
C SER A 110 9.14 14.45 -2.26
N LYS A 111 8.89 13.13 -2.22
CA LYS A 111 8.75 12.27 -3.41
C LYS A 111 7.60 11.27 -3.25
N LEU A 112 7.15 10.74 -4.38
CA LEU A 112 6.34 9.53 -4.43
C LEU A 112 7.28 8.32 -4.30
N SER A 113 6.92 7.40 -3.42
CA SER A 113 7.55 6.09 -3.26
C SER A 113 6.53 5.02 -3.65
N ILE A 114 6.98 3.89 -4.18
CA ILE A 114 6.08 2.76 -4.40
C ILE A 114 5.50 2.32 -3.04
N HIS A 115 4.22 1.97 -3.01
CA HIS A 115 3.64 1.19 -1.92
C HIS A 115 3.56 -0.26 -2.30
N GLY A 116 3.01 -0.57 -3.48
CA GLY A 116 2.90 -1.92 -4.01
C GLY A 116 2.22 -1.98 -5.37
N LEU A 117 2.20 -3.17 -5.96
CA LEU A 117 1.49 -3.49 -7.21
C LEU A 117 0.48 -4.59 -6.92
N TRP A 118 -0.80 -4.24 -6.97
CA TRP A 118 -1.85 -5.08 -6.40
C TRP A 118 -2.77 -5.64 -7.48
N PRO A 119 -2.82 -6.97 -7.63
CA PRO A 119 -3.87 -7.65 -8.39
C PRO A 119 -5.25 -7.37 -7.81
N ASN A 120 -6.14 -6.79 -8.62
CA ASN A 120 -7.48 -6.42 -8.19
C ASN A 120 -8.56 -6.94 -9.14
N TYR A 121 -9.77 -7.05 -8.60
CA TYR A 121 -10.98 -7.39 -9.35
C TYR A 121 -11.85 -6.16 -9.48
N ASN A 122 -12.74 -6.17 -10.47
CA ASN A 122 -13.68 -5.08 -10.67
C ASN A 122 -14.60 -4.83 -9.45
N ALA A 123 -14.84 -5.87 -8.64
CA ALA A 123 -15.74 -5.81 -7.49
C ALA A 123 -15.14 -6.48 -6.24
N GLY A 124 -13.81 -6.47 -6.12
CA GLY A 124 -13.09 -7.11 -5.02
C GLY A 124 -11.59 -7.17 -5.27
N PHE A 125 -10.89 -8.04 -4.53
CA PHE A 125 -9.45 -8.22 -4.70
C PHE A 125 -8.99 -9.60 -4.21
N SER A 126 -7.84 -10.03 -4.71
CA SER A 126 -7.12 -11.19 -4.20
C SER A 126 -6.10 -10.78 -3.13
N ALA A 127 -5.91 -11.63 -2.14
CA ALA A 127 -4.86 -11.48 -1.15
C ALA A 127 -4.33 -12.85 -0.71
N CYS A 128 -3.06 -12.92 -0.34
CA CYS A 128 -2.46 -14.12 0.26
C CYS A 128 -2.59 -15.40 -0.60
N CYS A 129 -2.43 -15.28 -1.92
CA CYS A 129 -2.59 -16.41 -2.83
C CYS A 129 -1.57 -17.54 -2.57
N ASN A 130 -2.03 -18.78 -2.73
CA ASN A 130 -1.15 -19.93 -2.95
C ASN A 130 -1.07 -20.18 -4.45
N VAL A 131 0.13 -20.54 -4.94
CA VAL A 131 0.38 -20.73 -6.37
C VAL A 131 0.06 -22.15 -6.80
N SER A 132 0.41 -23.12 -5.95
CA SER A 132 0.11 -24.54 -6.15
C SER A 132 0.14 -25.29 -4.82
N ASN A 133 -0.10 -26.60 -4.87
CA ASN A 133 0.11 -27.47 -3.70
C ASN A 133 1.58 -27.47 -3.22
N ALA A 134 2.53 -27.18 -4.11
CA ALA A 134 3.97 -27.20 -3.84
C ALA A 134 4.52 -25.81 -3.48
N ILE A 135 4.06 -24.76 -4.15
CA ILE A 135 4.45 -23.38 -3.88
C ILE A 135 3.37 -22.75 -3.01
N ARG A 136 3.62 -22.78 -1.70
CA ARG A 136 2.76 -22.21 -0.67
C ARG A 136 3.22 -20.81 -0.31
N ASN A 137 2.26 -20.01 0.14
CA ASN A 137 2.54 -18.76 0.82
C ASN A 137 3.28 -19.05 2.12
N GLN A 138 4.36 -18.31 2.36
CA GLN A 138 5.24 -18.45 3.51
C GLN A 138 6.03 -17.13 3.69
N PRO A 139 6.68 -16.91 4.83
CA PRO A 139 7.57 -15.77 5.01
C PRO A 139 8.71 -15.73 3.99
N LEU A 140 9.09 -14.51 3.60
CA LEU A 140 10.31 -14.27 2.83
C LEU A 140 11.54 -14.66 3.66
N ASP A 141 12.45 -15.43 3.05
CA ASP A 141 13.80 -15.61 3.59
C ASP A 141 14.64 -14.35 3.32
N ALA A 142 14.54 -13.37 4.22
CA ALA A 142 15.21 -12.08 4.04
C ALA A 142 16.73 -12.19 3.93
N LEU A 143 17.36 -13.10 4.69
CA LEU A 143 18.80 -13.32 4.64
C LEU A 143 19.21 -13.96 3.32
N GLY A 144 18.52 -15.03 2.92
CA GLY A 144 18.78 -15.71 1.66
C GLY A 144 18.53 -14.78 0.46
N PHE A 145 17.47 -13.99 0.50
CA PHE A 145 17.17 -13.00 -0.53
C PHE A 145 18.28 -11.94 -0.63
N ALA A 146 18.66 -11.32 0.50
CA ALA A 146 19.72 -10.30 0.53
C ALA A 146 21.08 -10.85 0.07
N ALA A 147 21.40 -12.10 0.40
CA ALA A 147 22.64 -12.75 -0.02
C ALA A 147 22.65 -13.08 -1.52
N LYS A 148 21.51 -13.51 -2.09
CA LYS A 148 21.41 -13.90 -3.50
C LYS A 148 21.20 -12.70 -4.44
N MET A 149 20.53 -11.65 -3.96
CA MET A 149 20.04 -10.53 -4.78
C MET A 149 20.44 -9.15 -4.19
N PRO A 150 21.72 -8.92 -3.84
CA PRO A 150 22.12 -7.68 -3.17
C PRO A 150 21.90 -6.42 -4.03
N ASP A 151 22.13 -6.51 -5.35
CA ASP A 151 21.98 -5.37 -6.26
C ASP A 151 20.51 -4.97 -6.38
N LEU A 152 19.61 -5.93 -6.62
CA LEU A 152 18.17 -5.69 -6.66
C LEU A 152 17.68 -5.09 -5.34
N LEU A 153 18.16 -5.58 -4.19
CA LEU A 153 17.80 -5.03 -2.90
C LEU A 153 18.25 -3.57 -2.71
N ALA A 154 19.42 -3.21 -3.26
CA ALA A 154 19.91 -1.83 -3.25
C ALA A 154 19.06 -0.94 -4.18
N GLU A 155 18.70 -1.43 -5.35
CA GLU A 155 17.85 -0.74 -6.34
C GLU A 155 16.43 -0.49 -5.79
N LEU A 156 15.80 -1.49 -5.18
CA LEU A 156 14.51 -1.33 -4.49
C LEU A 156 14.59 -0.21 -3.44
N GLY A 157 15.70 -0.13 -2.70
CA GLY A 157 15.94 0.93 -1.72
C GLY A 157 15.99 2.35 -2.27
N GLN A 158 16.03 2.54 -3.60
CA GLN A 158 15.96 3.86 -4.23
C GLN A 158 14.53 4.27 -4.59
N VAL A 159 13.72 3.29 -5.02
CA VAL A 159 12.40 3.52 -5.64
C VAL A 159 11.21 3.13 -4.76
N TRP A 160 11.39 2.14 -3.88
CA TRP A 160 10.39 1.62 -2.94
C TRP A 160 10.84 1.91 -1.51
N VAL A 161 11.09 3.18 -1.23
CA VAL A 161 11.58 3.65 0.07
C VAL A 161 10.51 3.51 1.13
N ASP A 162 10.87 2.78 2.19
CA ASP A 162 10.22 2.83 3.48
C ASP A 162 11.02 3.76 4.42
N PRO A 163 10.55 4.99 4.66
CA PRO A 163 11.28 5.96 5.47
C PRO A 163 11.27 5.62 6.96
N THR A 164 10.59 4.55 7.41
CA THR A 164 10.67 4.09 8.81
C THR A 164 11.90 3.22 9.07
N GLN A 165 12.59 2.78 8.01
CA GLN A 165 13.69 1.82 8.10
C GLN A 165 15.02 2.44 7.67
N GLN A 166 16.09 2.02 8.32
CA GLN A 166 17.44 2.53 8.05
C GLN A 166 18.08 1.95 6.78
N SER A 167 17.54 0.86 6.24
CA SER A 167 18.07 0.19 5.06
C SER A 167 17.00 -0.66 4.39
N SER A 168 17.17 -0.92 3.09
CA SER A 168 16.29 -1.84 2.34
C SER A 168 16.34 -3.27 2.88
N PHE A 169 17.43 -3.67 3.54
CA PHE A 169 17.48 -4.95 4.25
C PHE A 169 16.43 -5.00 5.37
N ASN A 170 16.33 -3.97 6.21
CA ASN A 170 15.31 -3.92 7.27
C ASN A 170 13.90 -3.85 6.69
N THR A 171 13.73 -3.14 5.57
CA THR A 171 12.47 -3.08 4.82
C THR A 171 11.99 -4.43 4.30
N LEU A 172 12.88 -5.43 4.12
CA LEU A 172 12.50 -6.76 3.64
C LEU A 172 11.37 -7.36 4.47
N CYS A 173 11.46 -7.34 5.80
CA CYS A 173 10.38 -7.92 6.61
C CYS A 173 9.29 -6.91 6.98
N GLU A 174 9.60 -5.61 7.04
CA GLU A 174 8.65 -4.56 7.45
C GLU A 174 7.63 -4.21 6.36
N LEU A 175 8.05 -4.16 5.10
CA LEU A 175 7.18 -3.78 3.98
C LEU A 175 7.22 -4.82 2.85
N TYR A 176 8.40 -5.20 2.34
CA TYR A 176 8.47 -6.01 1.11
C TYR A 176 7.87 -7.41 1.27
N ASN A 177 8.06 -8.02 2.43
CA ASN A 177 7.47 -9.31 2.78
C ASN A 177 5.94 -9.23 2.86
N HIS A 178 5.39 -8.14 3.40
CA HIS A 178 3.95 -7.91 3.42
C HIS A 178 3.41 -7.83 1.99
N GLU A 179 4.01 -6.97 1.19
CA GLU A 179 3.59 -6.72 -0.19
C GLU A 179 3.73 -7.97 -1.08
N PHE A 180 4.80 -8.74 -0.90
CA PHE A 180 4.98 -9.97 -1.66
C PHE A 180 4.01 -11.08 -1.24
N GLN A 181 3.90 -11.39 0.05
CA GLN A 181 3.00 -12.47 0.53
C GLN A 181 1.54 -12.16 0.20
N LYS A 182 1.11 -10.90 0.37
CA LYS A 182 -0.29 -10.51 0.18
C LYS A 182 -0.63 -10.31 -1.29
N HIS A 183 0.21 -9.60 -2.05
CA HIS A 183 -0.11 -9.15 -3.40
C HIS A 183 0.77 -9.81 -4.46
N GLY A 184 2.08 -9.89 -4.22
CA GLY A 184 3.04 -10.39 -5.21
C GLY A 184 2.81 -11.85 -5.64
N LEU A 185 2.45 -12.73 -4.71
CA LEU A 185 2.09 -14.12 -5.04
C LEU A 185 0.81 -14.21 -5.90
N CYS A 186 -0.11 -13.26 -5.79
CA CYS A 186 -1.32 -13.20 -6.61
C CYS A 186 -1.06 -12.63 -8.02
N TYR A 187 0.06 -11.92 -8.22
CA TYR A 187 0.34 -11.21 -9.46
C TYR A 187 0.76 -12.16 -10.58
N THR A 188 1.97 -12.67 -10.55
CA THR A 188 2.45 -13.55 -11.63
C THR A 188 3.43 -14.55 -11.06
N ALA A 189 2.91 -15.42 -10.21
CA ALA A 189 3.63 -16.62 -9.81
C ALA A 189 3.28 -17.84 -10.68
N ASP A 190 2.43 -17.66 -11.70
CA ASP A 190 2.04 -18.70 -12.65
C ASP A 190 3.24 -19.06 -13.57
N GLY A 191 4.05 -20.04 -13.12
CA GLY A 191 5.29 -20.46 -13.80
C GLY A 191 6.58 -20.28 -13.00
N GLY A 192 6.51 -19.72 -11.78
CA GLY A 192 7.66 -19.70 -10.88
C GLY A 192 8.11 -21.13 -10.53
N ILE A 193 9.41 -21.40 -10.53
CA ILE A 193 9.96 -22.72 -10.17
C ILE A 193 9.85 -22.95 -8.65
N ASN A 194 9.92 -21.88 -7.87
CA ASN A 194 9.78 -21.88 -6.42
C ASN A 194 9.43 -20.46 -5.89
N PHE A 195 9.15 -20.38 -4.60
CA PHE A 195 8.78 -19.15 -3.89
C PHE A 195 9.81 -18.01 -4.05
N ASP A 196 11.11 -18.30 -3.90
CA ASP A 196 12.18 -17.31 -4.02
C ASP A 196 12.24 -16.68 -5.41
N GLN A 197 12.05 -17.49 -6.45
CA GLN A 197 12.02 -17.00 -7.83
C GLN A 197 10.81 -16.09 -8.06
N SER A 198 9.63 -16.45 -7.54
CA SER A 198 8.44 -15.59 -7.61
C SER A 198 8.65 -14.26 -6.88
N ALA A 199 9.34 -14.26 -5.74
CA ALA A 199 9.68 -13.03 -5.01
C ALA A 199 10.59 -12.13 -5.85
N ARG A 200 11.66 -12.70 -6.40
CA ARG A 200 12.58 -11.99 -7.31
C ARG A 200 11.83 -11.36 -8.47
N ASP A 201 10.97 -12.11 -9.13
CA ASP A 201 10.30 -11.63 -10.35
C ASP A 201 9.30 -10.52 -10.01
N TYR A 202 8.56 -10.62 -8.90
CA TYR A 202 7.69 -9.54 -8.41
C TYR A 202 8.48 -8.25 -8.13
N PHE A 203 9.60 -8.35 -7.41
CA PHE A 203 10.42 -7.19 -7.08
C PHE A 203 11.08 -6.56 -8.30
N LEU A 204 11.52 -7.36 -9.28
CA LEU A 204 12.02 -6.85 -10.55
C LEU A 204 10.93 -6.07 -11.31
N TRP A 205 9.70 -6.59 -11.32
CA TRP A 205 8.57 -5.88 -11.94
C TRP A 205 8.29 -4.54 -11.29
N ILE A 206 8.31 -4.48 -9.95
CA ILE A 206 8.15 -3.21 -9.23
C ILE A 206 9.25 -2.22 -9.61
N HIS A 207 10.51 -2.66 -9.63
CA HIS A 207 11.62 -1.81 -10.05
C HIS A 207 11.42 -1.26 -11.46
N THR A 208 11.11 -2.12 -12.43
CA THR A 208 10.85 -1.71 -13.82
C THR A 208 9.69 -0.71 -13.92
N ILE A 209 8.60 -0.92 -13.19
CA ILE A 209 7.47 0.01 -13.18
C ILE A 209 7.87 1.36 -12.57
N ALA A 210 8.68 1.34 -11.51
CA ALA A 210 9.18 2.56 -10.88
C ALA A 210 10.09 3.36 -11.83
N GLU A 211 10.96 2.69 -12.60
CA GLU A 211 11.78 3.34 -13.63
C GLU A 211 10.90 4.02 -14.69
N VAL A 212 9.89 3.31 -15.21
CA VAL A 212 8.99 3.87 -16.23
C VAL A 212 8.16 5.05 -15.68
N THR A 213 7.67 4.93 -14.45
CA THR A 213 6.85 5.98 -13.82
C THR A 213 7.65 7.19 -13.36
N SER A 214 8.95 7.05 -13.13
CA SER A 214 9.85 8.16 -12.77
C SER A 214 10.39 8.93 -13.98
N LEU A 215 10.12 8.49 -15.22
CA LEU A 215 10.57 9.19 -16.41
C LEU A 215 10.00 10.64 -16.49
N PRO A 216 10.80 11.63 -16.90
CA PRO A 216 10.34 13.00 -17.08
C PRO A 216 9.14 13.08 -18.04
N GLY A 217 8.04 13.68 -17.58
CA GLY A 217 6.79 13.78 -18.35
C GLY A 217 5.75 12.68 -18.08
N THR A 218 6.11 11.66 -17.30
CA THR A 218 5.17 10.62 -16.85
C THR A 218 4.37 11.05 -15.62
N ILE A 219 5.04 11.68 -14.64
CA ILE A 219 4.41 12.30 -13.48
C ILE A 219 4.56 13.81 -13.63
N VAL A 220 3.55 14.50 -14.17
CA VAL A 220 3.55 15.96 -14.21
C VAL A 220 2.93 16.46 -12.90
N GLY A 221 3.78 16.66 -11.90
CA GLY A 221 3.43 17.34 -10.65
C GLY A 221 3.44 16.42 -9.44
N VAL A 222 4.57 16.35 -8.76
CA VAL A 222 4.58 16.08 -7.31
C VAL A 222 4.24 17.42 -6.65
N ALA A 223 3.21 17.43 -5.81
CA ALA A 223 2.80 18.64 -5.08
C ALA A 223 3.98 19.22 -4.31
N GLU A 224 4.18 20.55 -4.39
CA GLU A 224 5.10 21.21 -3.46
C GLU A 224 4.55 21.15 -2.04
N PHE A 225 5.42 20.89 -1.08
CA PHE A 225 5.05 20.84 0.34
C PHE A 225 4.41 22.17 0.78
N GLY A 226 3.18 22.12 1.28
CA GLY A 226 2.43 23.28 1.78
C GLY A 226 1.66 24.08 0.72
N SER A 227 1.65 23.64 -0.54
CA SER A 227 0.94 24.30 -1.63
C SER A 227 -0.45 23.67 -1.90
N ARG A 228 -1.44 24.54 -2.18
CA ARG A 228 -2.83 24.15 -2.47
C ARG A 228 -3.07 23.97 -3.97
N TYR A 229 -3.62 22.81 -4.36
CA TYR A 229 -3.95 22.52 -5.76
C TYR A 229 -5.40 22.08 -5.95
N ARG A 230 -6.02 22.50 -7.06
CA ARG A 230 -7.34 21.97 -7.43
C ARG A 230 -7.19 20.55 -7.98
N ARG A 231 -8.00 19.61 -7.49
CA ARG A 231 -8.04 18.21 -7.95
C ARG A 231 -8.06 18.04 -9.48
N LYS A 232 -8.90 18.82 -10.19
CA LYS A 232 -8.96 18.78 -11.66
C LYS A 232 -7.63 19.18 -12.33
N GLY A 233 -6.84 20.04 -11.69
CA GLY A 233 -5.52 20.43 -12.16
C GLY A 233 -4.48 19.32 -11.97
N MET A 234 -4.47 18.67 -10.79
CA MET A 234 -3.54 17.57 -10.49
C MET A 234 -3.85 16.28 -11.25
N ALA A 235 -5.11 15.85 -11.29
CA ALA A 235 -5.49 14.66 -12.05
C ALA A 235 -5.28 14.86 -13.57
N GLY A 236 -5.42 16.10 -14.05
CA GLY A 236 -5.13 16.46 -15.43
C GLY A 236 -3.64 16.51 -15.76
N SER A 237 -2.78 16.84 -14.79
CA SER A 237 -1.32 16.86 -14.97
C SER A 237 -0.71 15.47 -14.75
N MET A 238 -1.27 14.64 -13.87
CA MET A 238 -0.89 13.24 -13.71
C MET A 238 -1.35 12.32 -14.85
N GLY A 239 -2.08 12.81 -15.86
CA GLY A 239 -2.35 12.01 -17.04
C GLY A 239 -1.03 11.70 -17.77
N PHE A 240 -0.72 10.42 -17.96
CA PHE A 240 0.43 10.02 -18.78
C PHE A 240 0.34 10.70 -20.15
N SER A 241 1.45 11.29 -20.61
CA SER A 241 1.62 11.68 -22.00
C SER A 241 1.98 10.45 -22.86
N THR A 242 1.19 9.38 -22.78
CA THR A 242 1.25 8.26 -23.73
C THR A 242 0.01 8.30 -24.61
N ASN A 243 0.12 7.79 -25.85
CA ASN A 243 -0.98 7.76 -26.83
C ASN A 243 -2.21 6.91 -26.41
N ARG A 244 -2.30 6.44 -25.16
CA ARG A 244 -3.39 5.61 -24.63
C ARG A 244 -3.81 6.06 -23.22
N SER A 245 -5.09 5.85 -22.92
CA SER A 245 -5.75 6.33 -21.70
C SER A 245 -5.39 5.48 -20.48
N SER A 246 -4.53 5.97 -19.60
CA SER A 246 -4.44 5.50 -18.21
C SER A 246 -5.38 6.31 -17.32
N THR A 247 -5.87 5.69 -16.23
CA THR A 247 -6.72 6.36 -15.24
C THR A 247 -5.96 6.48 -13.93
N SER A 248 -5.84 7.70 -13.42
CA SER A 248 -5.21 8.01 -12.13
C SER A 248 -6.27 8.37 -11.10
N GLY A 249 -6.14 7.82 -9.88
CA GLY A 249 -6.94 8.15 -8.70
C GLY A 249 -6.10 8.89 -7.66
N LEU A 250 -6.73 9.80 -6.90
CA LEU A 250 -6.10 10.47 -5.77
C LEU A 250 -6.85 10.19 -4.48
N VAL A 251 -6.15 9.69 -3.46
CA VAL A 251 -6.69 9.55 -2.09
C VAL A 251 -6.00 10.55 -1.17
N CYS A 252 -6.77 11.18 -0.29
CA CYS A 252 -6.30 12.14 0.69
C CYS A 252 -6.67 11.63 2.08
N SER A 253 -5.74 11.71 3.04
CA SER A 253 -5.99 11.40 4.44
C SER A 253 -5.98 12.69 5.26
N ALA A 254 -6.86 12.78 6.27
CA ALA A 254 -6.89 13.88 7.22
C ALA A 254 -6.52 13.32 8.60
N ALA A 255 -5.53 13.93 9.27
CA ALA A 255 -4.92 13.43 10.50
C ALA A 255 -5.88 13.21 11.70
N ASN A 256 -7.16 13.62 11.60
CA ASN A 256 -8.18 13.50 12.64
C ASN A 256 -9.42 12.69 12.22
N VAL A 257 -9.39 12.01 11.07
CA VAL A 257 -10.47 11.12 10.62
C VAL A 257 -9.91 9.70 10.59
N SER A 258 -10.64 8.74 11.17
CA SER A 258 -10.30 7.32 11.07
C SER A 258 -10.08 6.94 9.62
N SER A 259 -8.96 6.27 9.32
CA SER A 259 -8.68 5.80 7.96
C SER A 259 -9.82 4.92 7.44
N PRO A 260 -10.22 5.05 6.16
CA PRO A 260 -11.14 4.11 5.55
C PRO A 260 -10.54 2.71 5.65
N THR A 261 -11.34 1.72 6.04
CA THR A 261 -10.91 0.32 6.10
C THR A 261 -10.75 -0.24 4.67
N ALA A 262 -10.04 -1.37 4.51
CA ALA A 262 -9.97 -2.06 3.21
C ALA A 262 -11.38 -2.42 2.65
N ALA A 263 -12.37 -2.60 3.53
CA ALA A 263 -13.77 -2.76 3.15
C ALA A 263 -14.39 -1.46 2.60
N ASP A 264 -13.90 -0.30 3.00
CA ASP A 264 -14.37 1.00 2.52
C ASP A 264 -13.86 1.34 1.12
N LEU A 265 -12.65 0.92 0.80
CA LEU A 265 -12.07 1.02 -0.54
C LEU A 265 -12.67 -0.01 -1.52
N GLY A 266 -13.09 -1.18 -1.02
CA GLY A 266 -13.71 -2.24 -1.84
C GLY A 266 -15.21 -2.08 -2.13
N LEU A 267 -15.85 -1.00 -1.68
CA LEU A 267 -17.29 -0.74 -1.88
C LEU A 267 -17.63 0.07 -3.14
N CYS A 268 -16.63 0.53 -3.90
CA CYS A 268 -16.86 1.18 -5.19
C CYS A 268 -16.74 0.15 -6.32
N GLN A 269 -17.86 -0.13 -7.01
CA GLN A 269 -17.86 -1.00 -8.19
C GLN A 269 -17.04 -0.38 -9.32
N PHE A 270 -16.13 -1.15 -9.90
CA PHE A 270 -15.54 -0.85 -11.20
C PHE A 270 -16.48 -1.33 -12.31
N ALA A 271 -16.71 -0.51 -13.31
CA ALA A 271 -17.48 -0.90 -14.49
C ALA A 271 -16.65 -0.68 -15.76
N LYS A 272 -16.96 -1.52 -16.76
CA LYS A 272 -16.15 -1.83 -17.94
C LYS A 272 -15.95 -0.68 -18.94
N ASP A 273 -16.48 0.52 -18.70
CA ASP A 273 -16.43 1.62 -19.67
C ASP A 273 -15.87 2.94 -19.11
N ARG A 274 -15.44 3.82 -20.02
CA ARG A 274 -14.83 5.12 -19.68
C ARG A 274 -15.75 6.06 -18.91
N SER A 275 -17.06 5.90 -19.01
CA SER A 275 -18.01 6.75 -18.29
C SER A 275 -18.08 6.36 -16.81
N SER A 276 -18.04 5.06 -16.55
CA SER A 276 -18.13 4.46 -15.22
C SER A 276 -16.82 4.40 -14.44
N GLN A 277 -15.65 4.44 -15.09
CA GLN A 277 -14.35 4.67 -14.41
C GLN A 277 -14.27 6.06 -13.74
N ARG A 278 -14.90 7.08 -14.34
CA ARG A 278 -15.07 8.40 -13.69
C ARG A 278 -16.00 8.33 -12.48
N ASP A 279 -16.96 7.40 -12.49
CA ASP A 279 -17.88 7.17 -11.39
C ASP A 279 -17.23 6.40 -10.24
N PHE A 280 -16.27 5.49 -10.50
CA PHE A 280 -15.45 4.85 -9.46
C PHE A 280 -14.61 5.88 -8.67
N ALA A 281 -13.89 6.76 -9.37
CA ALA A 281 -13.16 7.86 -8.75
C ALA A 281 -14.10 8.83 -7.99
N SER A 282 -15.33 9.00 -8.47
CA SER A 282 -16.36 9.82 -7.81
C SER A 282 -16.99 9.13 -6.59
N CYS A 283 -17.12 7.81 -6.60
CA CYS A 283 -17.60 6.99 -5.49
C CYS A 283 -16.62 6.99 -4.32
N LEU A 284 -15.33 6.79 -4.59
CA LEU A 284 -14.27 6.84 -3.57
C LEU A 284 -14.28 8.20 -2.85
N VAL A 285 -14.55 9.27 -3.61
CA VAL A 285 -14.67 10.65 -3.13
C VAL A 285 -15.96 10.87 -2.33
N GLN A 286 -17.11 10.36 -2.77
CA GLN A 286 -18.39 10.56 -2.08
C GLN A 286 -18.42 9.89 -0.72
N LYS A 287 -17.76 8.74 -0.56
CA LYS A 287 -17.71 8.05 0.74
C LYS A 287 -16.87 8.82 1.76
N VAL A 288 -15.70 9.31 1.35
CA VAL A 288 -14.85 10.21 2.14
C VAL A 288 -15.56 11.53 2.49
N GLN A 289 -16.46 12.02 1.62
CA GLN A 289 -17.31 13.19 1.90
C GLN A 289 -18.53 12.87 2.80
N GLY A 290 -19.04 11.65 2.79
CA GLY A 290 -20.19 11.22 3.58
C GLY A 290 -19.91 11.22 5.09
N GLU A 291 -18.69 10.80 5.47
CA GLU A 291 -18.23 10.84 6.88
C GLU A 291 -17.98 12.28 7.38
N CYS A 292 -17.80 13.25 6.47
CA CYS A 292 -17.63 14.67 6.80
C CYS A 292 -18.96 15.42 7.04
N ARG A 293 -20.14 14.81 6.81
CA ARG A 293 -21.44 15.53 6.84
C ARG A 293 -22.02 15.84 8.24
N GLY A 294 -21.30 15.56 9.32
CA GLY A 294 -21.79 15.77 10.69
C GLY A 294 -21.24 17.00 11.43
N VAL A 295 -20.20 17.66 10.91
CA VAL A 295 -19.50 18.73 11.65
C VAL A 295 -19.63 20.03 10.87
N ALA A 296 -20.46 20.96 11.37
CA ALA A 296 -20.69 22.30 10.81
C ALA A 296 -19.50 23.26 11.05
N SER A 297 -18.29 22.75 10.90
CA SER A 297 -17.04 23.49 10.90
C SER A 297 -16.43 23.20 9.54
N ALA A 298 -16.18 24.24 8.74
CA ALA A 298 -15.69 24.15 7.38
C ALA A 298 -14.71 22.99 7.16
N CYS A 299 -14.91 22.20 6.11
CA CYS A 299 -13.90 21.28 5.61
C CYS A 299 -12.69 22.11 5.15
N TYR A 300 -11.82 22.44 6.10
CA TYR A 300 -10.51 23.00 5.85
C TYR A 300 -9.68 21.87 5.22
N PHE A 301 -9.62 21.87 3.89
CA PHE A 301 -8.74 21.00 3.12
C PHE A 301 -7.29 21.35 3.46
N PHE A 302 -6.62 20.45 4.18
CA PHE A 302 -5.17 20.41 4.28
C PHE A 302 -4.67 19.35 3.28
N ASP A 303 -3.73 19.73 2.42
CA ASP A 303 -3.38 19.10 1.12
C ASP A 303 -2.58 17.79 1.23
N TRP A 304 -3.06 16.68 0.65
CA TRP A 304 -2.37 15.38 0.73
C TRP A 304 -2.66 14.46 -0.48
N MET A 305 -1.70 13.63 -0.92
CA MET A 305 -1.74 12.92 -2.21
C MET A 305 -1.29 11.45 -2.11
N LEU A 306 -2.19 10.51 -2.36
CA LEU A 306 -1.91 9.12 -2.73
C LEU A 306 -2.22 8.97 -4.21
N ALA A 307 -1.31 8.45 -5.03
CA ALA A 307 -1.58 8.23 -6.46
C ALA A 307 -1.88 6.75 -6.71
N LEU A 308 -3.04 6.48 -7.31
CA LEU A 308 -3.50 5.16 -7.73
C LEU A 308 -3.51 5.10 -9.24
N TRP A 309 -2.92 4.06 -9.82
CA TRP A 309 -2.93 3.87 -11.27
C TRP A 309 -3.48 2.51 -11.63
N VAL A 310 -4.48 2.49 -12.52
CA VAL A 310 -4.99 1.25 -13.11
C VAL A 310 -4.20 0.96 -14.38
N LEU A 311 -3.50 -0.17 -14.40
CA LEU A 311 -2.59 -0.56 -15.47
C LEU A 311 -3.17 -1.77 -16.22
N ASP A 312 -3.82 -1.53 -17.36
CA ASP A 312 -4.39 -2.59 -18.20
C ASP A 312 -3.36 -3.21 -19.19
N GLU A 313 -2.17 -2.62 -19.39
CA GLU A 313 -1.27 -2.98 -20.51
C GLU A 313 0.24 -3.01 -20.17
N LEU A 314 0.64 -3.34 -18.94
CA LEU A 314 2.06 -3.38 -18.56
C LEU A 314 2.89 -4.48 -19.29
N ASP A 315 2.26 -5.61 -19.63
CA ASP A 315 2.96 -6.73 -20.29
C ASP A 315 3.54 -6.34 -21.65
N GLU A 316 2.87 -5.47 -22.42
CA GLU A 316 3.38 -5.00 -23.72
C GLU A 316 4.53 -3.98 -23.57
N LEU A 317 4.47 -3.09 -22.56
CA LEU A 317 5.50 -2.09 -22.31
C LEU A 317 6.83 -2.72 -21.87
N VAL A 318 6.77 -3.73 -21.00
CA VAL A 318 7.97 -4.43 -20.52
C VAL A 318 8.50 -5.46 -21.52
N SER A 319 7.65 -6.04 -22.37
CA SER A 319 8.10 -6.83 -23.52
C SER A 319 8.94 -5.99 -24.50
N ASN A 320 8.64 -4.70 -24.63
CA ASN A 320 9.36 -3.80 -25.52
C ASN A 320 10.61 -3.16 -24.90
N SER A 321 10.73 -3.04 -23.58
CA SER A 321 11.97 -2.56 -22.93
C SER A 321 13.09 -3.61 -22.87
N LYS A 322 12.76 -4.89 -23.12
CA LYS A 322 13.71 -6.00 -23.25
C LYS A 322 14.23 -6.22 -24.69
N ARG A 323 13.87 -5.36 -25.64
CA ARG A 323 14.34 -5.39 -27.03
C ARG A 323 15.38 -4.32 -27.34
#